data_AF-A0A2M8AW01-F1
#
_entry.id   AF-A0A2M8AW01-F1
#
_cell.length_a   1.000
_cell.length_b   1.000
_cell.length_c   1.000
_cell.angle_alpha   90.00
_cell.angle_beta   90.00
_cell.angle_gamma   90.00
#
_symmetry.space_group_name_H-M   'P 1'
#
loop_
_entity.id
_entity.type
_entity.pdbx_description
1 polymer ?
#
loop_
_entity_poly.entity_id
_entity_poly.type
_entity_poly.pdbx_seq_one_letter_code
_entity_poly.pdbx_strand_id
1 'polypeptide(L)'
;MDKQFEDQKDWVSTVIGGLQGRAGRNLEDTIAGTLRVALKRKDIKPESIKLRQKIQDDDGIIGPKGRDYEFDILMHNGETAIFEIKSYAETEDVLRFNDKVELAKQKLGLINPSKIFITLQKHKDMMNTCKETGVELV
;
A
#
# COMPACT_ATOMS: atom_id res chain seq x y z
N MET A 1 -20.66 -18.58 12.39
CA MET A 1 -19.80 -17.59 11.71
C MET A 1 -18.90 -18.40 10.78
N ASP A 2 -18.72 -17.97 9.54
CA ASP A 2 -18.01 -18.76 8.52
C ASP A 2 -16.51 -18.83 8.85
N LYS A 3 -15.88 -20.01 8.80
CA LYS A 3 -14.47 -20.20 9.19
C LYS A 3 -13.52 -19.32 8.37
N GLN A 4 -13.85 -19.15 7.09
CA GLN A 4 -13.13 -18.27 6.17
C GLN A 4 -13.13 -16.80 6.64
N PHE A 5 -14.19 -16.35 7.32
CA PHE A 5 -14.32 -14.98 7.80
C PHE A 5 -13.51 -14.73 9.09
N GLU A 6 -13.36 -15.75 9.94
CA GLU A 6 -12.47 -15.69 11.11
C GLU A 6 -11.00 -15.65 10.68
N ASP A 7 -10.60 -16.52 9.75
CA ASP A 7 -9.24 -16.55 9.21
C ASP A 7 -8.84 -15.20 8.57
N GLN A 8 -9.78 -14.52 7.89
CA GLN A 8 -9.56 -13.18 7.34
C GLN A 8 -9.35 -12.11 8.43
N LYS A 9 -10.10 -12.17 9.55
CA LYS A 9 -9.95 -11.20 10.65
C LYS A 9 -8.61 -11.34 11.35
N ASP A 10 -8.18 -12.57 11.61
CA ASP A 10 -6.92 -12.87 12.28
C ASP A 10 -5.73 -12.44 11.41
N TRP A 11 -5.82 -12.67 10.10
CA TRP A 11 -4.83 -12.18 9.15
C TRP A 11 -4.76 -10.65 9.13
N VAL A 12 -5.90 -9.94 9.06
CA VAL A 12 -5.92 -8.46 9.08
C VAL A 12 -5.27 -7.93 10.37
N SER A 13 -5.54 -8.57 11.50
CA SER A 13 -4.96 -8.20 12.79
C SER A 13 -3.45 -8.41 12.82
N THR A 14 -2.96 -9.47 12.18
CA THR A 14 -1.53 -9.75 12.00
C THR A 14 -0.85 -8.69 11.14
N VAL A 15 -1.50 -8.25 10.04
CA VAL A 15 -0.98 -7.18 9.18
C VAL A 15 -0.85 -5.87 9.92
N ILE A 16 -1.88 -5.48 10.66
CA ILE A 16 -1.88 -4.26 11.47
C ILE A 16 -0.77 -4.34 12.52
N GLY A 17 -0.60 -5.48 13.19
CA GLY A 17 0.51 -5.73 14.11
C GLY A 17 1.89 -5.55 13.46
N GLY A 18 2.06 -5.97 12.21
CA GLY A 18 3.29 -5.76 11.43
C GLY A 18 3.56 -4.28 11.05
N LEU A 19 2.53 -3.43 11.08
CA LEU A 19 2.59 -1.99 10.78
C LEU A 19 2.62 -1.11 12.04
N GLN A 20 2.41 -1.71 13.22
CA GLN A 20 2.09 -1.09 14.53
C GLN A 20 3.13 -0.10 15.08
N GLY A 21 4.30 0.03 14.45
CA GLY A 21 5.33 0.99 14.90
C GLY A 21 4.96 2.47 14.73
N ARG A 22 3.89 2.82 13.99
CA ARG A 22 3.65 4.23 13.56
C ARG A 22 2.19 4.67 13.43
N ALA A 23 1.20 3.78 13.54
CA ALA A 23 -0.19 4.10 13.28
C ALA A 23 -1.00 4.23 14.58
N GLY A 24 -1.67 5.37 14.79
CA GLY A 24 -2.65 5.49 15.87
C GLY A 24 -3.91 4.66 15.56
N ARG A 25 -4.71 4.33 16.58
CA ARG A 25 -5.90 3.46 16.47
C ARG A 25 -6.83 3.75 15.30
N ASN A 26 -7.09 5.04 15.01
CA ASN A 26 -7.94 5.43 13.87
C ASN A 26 -7.35 5.00 12.52
N LEU A 27 -6.03 5.08 12.37
CA LEU A 27 -5.35 4.64 11.14
C LEU A 27 -5.36 3.11 11.05
N GLU A 28 -5.15 2.42 12.16
CA GLU A 28 -5.29 0.95 12.22
C GLU A 28 -6.69 0.49 11.80
N ASP A 29 -7.74 1.15 12.29
CA ASP A 29 -9.13 0.86 11.92
C ASP A 29 -9.39 1.12 10.41
N THR A 30 -8.83 2.20 9.85
CA THR A 30 -8.91 2.46 8.40
C THR A 30 -8.20 1.39 7.59
N ILE A 31 -6.98 0.99 7.96
CA ILE A 31 -6.23 -0.10 7.31
C ILE A 31 -7.04 -1.40 7.37
N ALA A 32 -7.60 -1.73 8.54
CA ALA A 32 -8.42 -2.92 8.73
C ALA A 32 -9.63 -2.92 7.79
N GLY A 33 -10.32 -1.78 7.68
CA GLY A 33 -11.46 -1.60 6.79
C GLY A 33 -11.09 -1.83 5.33
N THR A 34 -10.03 -1.16 4.86
CA THR A 34 -9.54 -1.26 3.48
C THR A 34 -9.15 -2.68 3.12
N LEU A 35 -8.36 -3.34 3.97
CA LEU A 35 -7.93 -4.72 3.73
C LEU A 35 -9.10 -5.71 3.74
N ARG A 36 -10.09 -5.53 4.64
CA ARG A 36 -11.30 -6.36 4.63
C ARG A 36 -12.11 -6.19 3.34
N VAL A 37 -12.19 -4.98 2.79
CA VAL A 37 -12.85 -4.75 1.50
C VAL A 37 -12.07 -5.43 0.37
N ALA A 38 -10.75 -5.30 0.36
CA ALA A 38 -9.90 -5.97 -0.63
C ALA A 38 -10.03 -7.50 -0.56
N LEU A 39 -9.98 -8.10 0.63
CA LEU A 39 -10.09 -9.55 0.83
C LEU A 39 -11.49 -10.14 0.56
N LYS A 40 -12.54 -9.31 0.46
CA LYS A 40 -13.85 -9.77 -0.01
C LYS A 40 -13.85 -10.06 -1.51
N ARG A 41 -12.87 -9.54 -2.25
CA ARG A 41 -12.71 -9.85 -3.67
C ARG A 41 -12.10 -11.24 -3.83
N LYS A 42 -12.77 -12.12 -4.57
CA LYS A 42 -12.43 -13.56 -4.67
C LYS A 42 -11.07 -13.83 -5.32
N ASP A 43 -10.55 -12.86 -6.06
CA ASP A 43 -9.27 -12.88 -6.77
C ASP A 43 -8.08 -12.51 -5.88
N ILE A 44 -8.33 -11.99 -4.68
CA ILE A 44 -7.29 -11.62 -3.72
C ILE A 44 -7.16 -12.73 -2.67
N LYS A 45 -5.96 -13.29 -2.55
CA LYS A 45 -5.64 -14.29 -1.54
C LYS A 45 -4.74 -13.70 -0.46
N PRO A 46 -4.94 -13.99 0.84
CA PRO A 46 -4.08 -13.46 1.90
C PRO A 46 -2.58 -13.72 1.69
N GLU A 47 -2.23 -14.84 1.06
CA GLU A 47 -0.82 -15.24 0.85
C GLU A 47 -0.11 -14.41 -0.24
N SER A 48 -0.88 -13.75 -1.12
CA SER A 48 -0.35 -12.86 -2.17
C SER A 48 0.05 -11.48 -1.62
N ILE A 49 -0.25 -11.21 -0.35
CA ILE A 49 -0.01 -9.94 0.31
C ILE A 49 1.30 -10.02 1.08
N LYS A 50 2.23 -9.12 0.75
CA LYS A 50 3.54 -9.02 1.38
C LYS A 50 3.67 -7.68 2.08
N LEU A 51 4.11 -7.70 3.33
CA LEU A 51 4.29 -6.50 4.14
C LEU A 51 5.73 -6.02 4.06
N ARG A 52 5.92 -4.69 4.10
CA ARG A 52 7.22 -4.03 4.29
C ARG A 52 8.31 -4.56 3.35
N GLN A 53 7.93 -4.81 2.09
CA GLN A 53 8.87 -5.30 1.10
C GLN A 53 9.83 -4.19 0.72
N LYS A 54 11.10 -4.54 0.52
CA LYS A 54 12.12 -3.62 0.04
C LYS A 54 12.47 -3.96 -1.40
N ILE A 55 12.54 -2.95 -2.24
CA ILE A 55 13.05 -3.06 -3.61
C ILE A 55 14.27 -2.15 -3.70
N GLN A 56 15.39 -2.71 -4.14
CA GLN A 56 16.61 -1.96 -4.38
C GLN A 56 16.57 -1.30 -5.76
N ASP A 57 16.90 0.00 -5.82
CA ASP A 57 17.02 0.75 -7.07
C ASP A 57 18.46 0.69 -7.59
N ASP A 58 18.84 -0.43 -8.20
CA ASP A 58 20.21 -0.63 -8.73
C ASP A 58 20.51 0.25 -9.95
N ASP A 59 19.46 0.69 -10.64
CA ASP A 59 19.52 1.38 -11.93
C ASP A 59 19.43 2.91 -11.77
N GLY A 60 18.99 3.39 -10.59
CA GLY A 60 18.84 4.80 -10.27
C GLY A 60 17.59 5.41 -10.91
N ILE A 61 16.50 4.64 -10.95
CA ILE A 61 15.22 4.98 -11.59
C ILE A 61 14.55 6.16 -10.86
N ILE A 62 14.54 6.14 -9.52
CA ILE A 62 13.85 7.14 -8.70
C ILE A 62 14.76 7.81 -7.68
N GLY A 63 16.03 7.44 -7.63
CA GLY A 63 17.01 8.08 -6.76
C GLY A 63 18.41 7.49 -6.87
N PRO A 64 19.24 7.62 -5.81
CA PRO A 64 20.60 7.11 -5.83
C PRO A 64 20.66 5.59 -6.01
N LYS A 65 21.57 5.14 -6.87
CA LYS A 65 21.80 3.72 -7.14
C LYS A 65 22.11 2.94 -5.86
N GLY A 66 21.54 1.75 -5.75
CA GLY A 66 21.72 0.83 -4.63
C GLY A 66 20.90 1.18 -3.39
N ARG A 67 20.03 2.19 -3.46
CA ARG A 67 19.13 2.55 -2.35
C ARG A 67 17.93 1.60 -2.27
N ASP A 68 17.61 1.16 -1.07
CA ASP A 68 16.39 0.41 -0.78
C ASP A 68 15.18 1.34 -0.58
N TYR A 69 14.06 0.98 -1.18
CA TYR A 69 12.76 1.61 -0.98
C TYR A 69 11.78 0.61 -0.37
N GLU A 70 11.19 0.96 0.77
CA GLU A 70 10.21 0.14 1.48
C GLU A 70 8.78 0.44 0.99
N PHE A 71 7.99 -0.62 0.84
CA PHE A 71 6.57 -0.62 0.46
C PHE A 71 5.78 -1.25 1.60
N ASP A 72 4.82 -0.52 2.18
CA ASP A 72 4.10 -0.98 3.36
C ASP A 72 3.31 -2.26 3.08
N ILE A 73 2.59 -2.30 1.96
CA ILE A 73 1.90 -3.50 1.47
C ILE A 73 2.09 -3.61 -0.04
N LEU A 74 2.56 -4.78 -0.49
CA LEU A 74 2.68 -5.14 -1.90
C LEU A 74 1.88 -6.41 -2.16
N MET A 75 0.92 -6.33 -3.08
CA MET A 75 0.10 -7.45 -3.50
C MET A 75 0.45 -7.83 -4.94
N HIS A 76 0.93 -9.05 -5.12
CA HIS A 76 1.39 -9.54 -6.42
C HIS A 76 0.91 -10.98 -6.64
N ASN A 77 0.49 -11.30 -7.88
CA ASN A 77 -0.25 -12.50 -8.32
C ASN A 77 -1.77 -12.43 -8.11
N GLY A 78 -2.50 -12.03 -9.16
CA GLY A 78 -3.92 -11.70 -9.13
C GLY A 78 -4.11 -10.27 -9.63
N GLU A 79 -4.99 -9.49 -9.00
CA GLU A 79 -4.98 -8.03 -9.17
C GLU A 79 -3.84 -7.41 -8.35
N THR A 80 -2.98 -6.62 -8.99
CA THR A 80 -1.79 -6.05 -8.34
C THR A 80 -2.14 -4.73 -7.68
N ALA A 81 -1.80 -4.59 -6.40
CA ALA A 81 -2.02 -3.38 -5.63
C ALA A 81 -0.81 -3.06 -4.77
N ILE A 82 -0.49 -1.78 -4.65
CA ILE A 82 0.60 -1.25 -3.82
C ILE A 82 -0.01 -0.23 -2.86
N PHE A 83 0.36 -0.34 -1.59
CA PHE A 83 -0.12 0.56 -0.56
C PHE A 83 1.03 1.32 0.09
N GLU A 84 0.80 2.61 0.34
CA GLU A 84 1.56 3.41 1.28
C GLU A 84 0.63 3.88 2.40
N ILE A 85 1.15 3.87 3.64
CA ILE A 85 0.39 4.16 4.84
C ILE A 85 1.13 5.24 5.64
N LYS A 86 0.45 6.35 5.90
CA LYS A 86 0.98 7.47 6.65
C LYS A 86 -0.04 7.99 7.64
N SER A 87 0.35 8.19 8.91
CA SER A 87 -0.51 8.84 9.91
C SER A 87 -0.69 10.33 9.63
N TYR A 88 0.35 10.96 9.08
CA TYR A 88 0.35 12.31 8.55
C TYR A 88 1.10 12.32 7.23
N ALA A 89 0.56 12.99 6.22
CA ALA A 89 1.14 13.03 4.89
C ALA A 89 0.99 14.42 4.26
N GLU A 90 1.98 14.79 3.47
CA GLU A 90 1.98 15.97 2.63
C GLU A 90 1.75 15.58 1.16
N THR A 91 1.51 16.56 0.30
CA THR A 91 1.33 16.33 -1.15
C THR A 91 2.56 15.64 -1.76
N GLU A 92 3.75 16.00 -1.30
CA GLU A 92 5.02 15.40 -1.72
C GLU A 92 5.13 13.91 -1.38
N ASP A 93 4.49 13.43 -0.31
CA ASP A 93 4.49 12.00 0.02
C ASP A 93 3.73 11.18 -1.03
N VAL A 94 2.68 11.75 -1.64
CA VAL A 94 1.93 11.10 -2.74
C VAL A 94 2.79 11.00 -3.99
N LEU A 95 3.53 12.06 -4.32
CA LEU A 95 4.45 12.06 -5.46
C LEU A 95 5.56 11.02 -5.27
N ARG A 96 6.18 10.99 -4.09
CA ARG A 96 7.19 9.97 -3.74
C ARG A 96 6.62 8.56 -3.79
N PHE A 97 5.38 8.37 -3.34
CA PHE A 97 4.71 7.09 -3.47
C PHE A 97 4.51 6.71 -4.93
N ASN A 98 4.08 7.63 -5.78
CA ASN A 98 3.94 7.40 -7.21
C ASN A 98 5.27 6.99 -7.86
N ASP A 99 6.38 7.64 -7.51
CA ASP A 99 7.72 7.26 -7.98
C ASP A 99 8.07 5.83 -7.53
N LYS A 100 7.84 5.49 -6.26
CA LYS A 100 8.03 4.12 -5.76
C LYS A 100 7.23 3.09 -6.55
N VAL A 101 5.99 3.42 -6.95
CA VAL A 101 5.19 2.54 -7.81
C VAL A 101 5.86 2.33 -9.17
N GLU A 102 6.44 3.36 -9.77
CA GLU A 102 7.16 3.22 -11.05
C GLU A 102 8.41 2.35 -10.92
N LEU A 103 9.16 2.46 -9.82
CA LEU A 103 10.25 1.53 -9.51
C LEU A 103 9.73 0.08 -9.43
N ALA A 104 8.66 -0.16 -8.67
CA ALA A 104 8.08 -1.50 -8.52
C ALA A 104 7.59 -2.06 -9.86
N LYS A 105 6.96 -1.24 -10.72
CA LYS A 105 6.54 -1.64 -12.06
C LYS A 105 7.70 -2.14 -12.89
N GLN A 106 8.82 -1.42 -12.88
CA GLN A 106 10.00 -1.81 -13.66
C GLN A 106 10.69 -3.05 -13.09
N LYS A 107 10.93 -3.10 -11.78
CA LYS A 107 11.71 -4.19 -11.15
C LYS A 107 10.92 -5.49 -11.03
N LEU A 108 9.58 -5.43 -10.93
CA LEU A 108 8.72 -6.60 -10.76
C LEU A 108 7.85 -6.91 -11.98
N GLY A 109 7.98 -6.14 -13.07
CA GLY A 109 7.20 -6.34 -14.30
C GLY A 109 5.68 -6.13 -14.12
N LEU A 110 5.29 -5.21 -13.24
CA LEU A 110 3.87 -4.97 -12.93
C LEU A 110 3.20 -4.15 -14.04
N ILE A 111 2.00 -4.57 -14.45
CA ILE A 111 1.18 -3.86 -15.42
C ILE A 111 0.05 -3.15 -14.67
N ASN A 112 0.06 -1.81 -14.69
CA ASN A 112 -0.97 -0.94 -14.13
C ASN A 112 -1.46 -1.34 -12.72
N PRO A 113 -0.57 -1.41 -11.71
CA PRO A 113 -1.00 -1.74 -10.35
C PRO A 113 -1.92 -0.65 -9.77
N SER A 114 -2.91 -1.06 -8.99
CA SER A 114 -3.68 -0.13 -8.16
C SER A 114 -2.75 0.55 -7.16
N LYS A 115 -2.83 1.89 -7.08
CA LYS A 115 -1.99 2.71 -6.21
C LYS A 115 -2.87 3.23 -5.07
N ILE A 116 -2.65 2.78 -3.85
CA ILE A 116 -3.52 3.11 -2.73
C ILE A 116 -2.70 3.82 -1.65
N PHE A 117 -3.10 5.03 -1.30
CA PHE A 117 -2.43 5.84 -0.28
C PHE A 117 -3.38 6.06 0.88
N ILE A 118 -3.04 5.53 2.06
CA ILE A 118 -3.87 5.59 3.26
C ILE A 118 -3.34 6.67 4.20
N THR A 119 -4.18 7.66 4.53
CA THR A 119 -3.84 8.69 5.52
C THR A 119 -5.07 9.27 6.20
N LEU A 120 -4.90 9.75 7.44
CA LEU A 120 -5.99 10.36 8.20
C LEU A 120 -6.34 11.77 7.74
N GLN A 121 -5.40 12.49 7.14
CA GLN A 121 -5.57 13.88 6.74
C GLN A 121 -5.61 14.01 5.22
N LYS A 122 -6.66 14.67 4.72
CA LYS A 122 -6.87 14.90 3.29
C LYS A 122 -7.05 16.39 3.03
N HIS A 123 -6.02 17.04 2.52
CA HIS A 123 -6.11 18.42 2.04
C HIS A 123 -6.30 18.48 0.53
N LYS A 124 -6.77 19.65 0.05
CA LYS A 124 -7.19 19.85 -1.34
C LYS A 124 -6.09 19.51 -2.36
N ASP A 125 -4.86 19.96 -2.10
CA ASP A 125 -3.76 19.77 -3.05
C ASP A 125 -3.38 18.29 -3.16
N MET A 126 -3.32 17.58 -2.04
CA MET A 126 -3.12 16.12 -2.04
C MET A 126 -4.21 15.41 -2.85
N MET A 127 -5.48 15.76 -2.65
CA MET A 127 -6.58 15.14 -3.42
C MET A 127 -6.46 15.41 -4.93
N ASN A 128 -5.99 16.59 -5.34
CA ASN A 128 -5.75 16.90 -6.73
C ASN A 128 -4.59 16.07 -7.29
N THR A 129 -3.46 16.03 -6.60
CA THR A 129 -2.30 15.23 -6.99
C THR A 129 -2.64 13.73 -7.08
N CYS A 130 -3.45 13.20 -6.15
CA CYS A 130 -3.93 11.83 -6.21
C CYS A 130 -4.73 11.56 -7.50
N LYS A 131 -5.64 12.47 -7.89
CA LYS A 131 -6.39 12.35 -9.16
C LYS A 131 -5.47 12.39 -10.38
N GLU A 132 -4.50 13.30 -10.40
CA GLU A 132 -3.55 13.47 -11.51
C GLU A 132 -2.63 12.26 -11.70
N THR A 133 -2.23 11.62 -10.59
CA THR A 133 -1.29 10.48 -10.59
C THR A 133 -2.00 9.11 -10.66
N GLY A 134 -3.32 9.09 -10.57
CA GLY A 134 -4.12 7.87 -10.47
C GLY A 134 -3.94 7.13 -9.14
N VAL A 135 -3.61 7.85 -8.07
CA VAL A 135 -3.52 7.32 -6.71
C VAL A 135 -4.89 7.42 -6.04
N GLU A 136 -5.37 6.30 -5.51
CA GLU A 136 -6.57 6.25 -4.68
C GLU A 136 -6.24 6.68 -3.25
N LEU A 137 -6.92 7.73 -2.77
CA LEU A 137 -6.70 8.29 -1.43
C LEU A 137 -7.75 7.78 -0.44
N VAL A 138 -7.28 6.97 0.51
CA VAL A 138 -8.12 6.33 1.55
C VAL A 138 -7.94 6.98 2.90
#